data_AF-X1UWC6-F1
#
_entry.id   AF-X1UWC6-F1
#
_cell.length_a   1.000
_cell.length_b   1.000
_cell.length_c   1.000
_cell.angle_alpha   90.00
_cell.angle_beta   90.00
_cell.angle_gamma   90.00
#
_symmetry.space_group_name_H-M   'P 1'
#
loop_
_entity.id
_entity.type
_entity.pdbx_description
1 polymer ?
#
loop_
_entity_poly.entity_id
_entity_poly.type
_entity_poly.pdbx_seq_one_letter_code
_entity_poly.pdbx_strand_id
1 'polypeptide(L)'
;PVGFTGEKNRALQVSSMWQEVQQNQFFAVEAGFNGFLGEQNFWGESIIHAPLEMTEKRDGYLERSSEQQSLIITELDNKKRRNAISKYNVLSQLNREFYQQMKMFRER
;
A
#
# COMPACT_ATOMS: atom_id res chain seq x y z
N PRO A 1 8.86 9.32 -5.76
CA PRO A 1 9.23 7.93 -6.11
C PRO A 1 10.28 7.41 -5.15
N VAL A 2 10.07 6.21 -4.60
CA VAL A 2 11.04 5.58 -3.67
C VAL A 2 11.97 4.67 -4.48
N GLY A 3 13.26 4.71 -4.21
CA GLY A 3 14.26 3.83 -4.83
C GLY A 3 15.17 3.30 -3.72
N PHE A 4 15.37 1.99 -3.69
CA PHE A 4 16.21 1.31 -2.71
C PHE A 4 17.55 0.93 -3.35
N THR A 5 18.58 0.78 -2.51
CA THR A 5 19.94 0.43 -2.93
C THR A 5 20.35 -0.90 -2.31
N GLY A 6 21.37 -1.56 -2.87
CA GLY A 6 21.83 -2.86 -2.39
C GLY A 6 21.01 -4.02 -2.96
N GLU A 7 21.03 -5.18 -2.30
CA GLU A 7 20.29 -6.36 -2.76
C GLU A 7 18.78 -6.14 -2.73
N LYS A 8 18.09 -6.69 -3.74
CA LYS A 8 16.64 -6.55 -3.88
C LYS A 8 15.93 -7.32 -2.76
N ASN A 9 15.31 -6.58 -1.83
CA ASN A 9 14.51 -7.14 -0.75
C ASN A 9 13.04 -6.72 -0.87
N ARG A 10 12.19 -7.61 -1.40
CA ARG A 10 10.76 -7.33 -1.55
C ARG A 10 10.06 -7.02 -0.23
N ALA A 11 10.46 -7.65 0.87
CA ALA A 11 9.84 -7.43 2.17
C ALA A 11 10.01 -5.98 2.65
N LEU A 12 11.13 -5.34 2.29
CA LEU A 12 11.36 -3.93 2.63
C LEU A 12 10.32 -3.02 1.99
N GLN A 13 10.03 -3.21 0.70
CA GLN A 13 9.02 -2.40 0.02
C GLN A 13 7.60 -2.73 0.52
N VAL A 14 7.29 -4.03 0.72
CA VAL A 14 5.98 -4.46 1.23
C VAL A 14 5.71 -3.94 2.65
N SER A 15 6.73 -3.80 3.50
CA SER A 15 6.57 -3.25 4.85
C SER A 15 6.13 -1.79 4.89
N SER A 16 6.10 -1.11 3.73
CA SER A 16 5.60 0.26 3.61
C SER A 16 4.10 0.27 3.30
N MET A 17 3.70 0.64 2.08
CA MET A 17 2.32 1.03 1.82
C MET A 17 1.33 -0.13 1.79
N TRP A 18 1.79 -1.35 1.53
CA TRP A 18 0.93 -2.53 1.56
C TRP A 18 0.30 -2.72 2.94
N GLN A 19 1.08 -2.61 4.01
CA GLN A 19 0.57 -2.77 5.38
C GLN A 19 -0.46 -1.69 5.71
N GLU A 20 -0.17 -0.43 5.38
CA GLU A 20 -1.08 0.69 5.62
C GLU A 20 -2.41 0.52 4.88
N VAL A 21 -2.36 0.04 3.63
CA VAL A 21 -3.55 -0.26 2.84
C VAL A 21 -4.39 -1.35 3.50
N GLN A 22 -3.77 -2.43 3.98
CA GLN A 22 -4.53 -3.51 4.61
C GLN A 22 -5.12 -3.10 5.96
N GLN A 23 -4.42 -2.28 6.75
CA GLN A 23 -4.90 -1.81 8.04
C GLN A 23 -5.98 -0.73 7.93
N ASN A 24 -6.05 0.01 6.83
CA ASN A 24 -6.95 1.17 6.70
C ASN A 24 -7.94 1.08 5.52
N GLN A 25 -7.83 0.02 4.70
CA GLN A 25 -8.81 -0.35 3.66
C GLN A 25 -8.99 0.73 2.56
N PHE A 26 -7.88 1.30 2.07
CA PHE A 26 -7.85 2.31 0.99
C PHE A 26 -7.09 1.84 -0.26
N PHE A 27 -7.19 2.57 -1.36
CA PHE A 27 -6.32 2.35 -2.53
C PHE A 27 -5.04 3.16 -2.41
N ALA A 28 -3.90 2.57 -2.73
CA ALA A 28 -2.63 3.30 -2.78
C ALA A 28 -1.89 3.07 -4.08
N VAL A 29 -1.12 4.06 -4.49
CA VAL A 29 -0.20 3.96 -5.63
C VAL A 29 1.19 4.28 -5.14
N GLU A 30 2.10 3.33 -5.30
CA GLU A 30 3.53 3.53 -5.10
C GLU A 30 4.20 3.63 -6.47
N ALA A 31 4.97 4.69 -6.68
CA ALA A 31 5.82 4.83 -7.86
C ALA A 31 7.28 4.52 -7.45
N GLY A 32 7.71 3.30 -7.69
CA GLY A 32 9.08 2.86 -7.43
C GLY A 32 10.03 3.29 -8.54
N PHE A 33 11.19 3.85 -8.17
CA PHE A 33 12.27 4.10 -9.13
C PHE A 33 13.11 2.84 -9.29
N ASN A 34 13.24 2.37 -10.53
CA ASN A 34 14.04 1.22 -10.91
C ASN A 34 15.00 1.63 -12.03
N GLY A 35 16.28 1.51 -11.77
CA GLY A 35 17.32 1.84 -12.73
C GLY A 35 18.45 2.67 -12.13
N PHE A 36 19.21 3.27 -13.01
CA PHE A 36 20.48 3.90 -12.67
C PHE A 36 20.35 5.41 -12.55
N LEU A 37 21.00 5.98 -11.54
CA LEU A 37 21.12 7.42 -11.36
C LEU A 37 22.54 7.74 -10.87
N GLY A 38 23.33 8.43 -11.69
CA GLY A 38 24.72 8.78 -11.37
C GLY A 38 25.65 7.57 -11.47
N GLU A 39 26.12 7.06 -10.33
CA GLU A 39 26.89 5.79 -10.23
C GLU A 39 26.13 4.71 -9.46
N GLN A 40 24.89 5.01 -9.06
CA GLN A 40 24.11 4.18 -8.17
C GLN A 40 22.98 3.48 -8.91
N ASN A 41 22.87 2.17 -8.68
CA ASN A 41 21.74 1.37 -9.15
C ASN A 41 20.67 1.32 -8.06
N PHE A 42 19.43 1.58 -8.47
CA PHE A 42 18.26 1.55 -7.61
C PHE A 42 17.30 0.47 -8.05
N TRP A 43 16.66 -0.17 -7.09
CA TRP A 43 15.54 -1.04 -7.32
C TRP A 43 14.32 -0.51 -6.57
N GLY A 44 13.16 -0.63 -7.19
CA GLY A 44 11.88 -0.21 -6.62
C GLY A 44 10.78 -0.60 -7.59
N GLU A 45 9.67 -1.09 -7.10
CA GLU A 45 8.56 -1.50 -7.96
C GLU A 45 7.46 -0.44 -7.91
N SER A 46 6.87 -0.12 -9.05
CA SER A 46 5.60 0.61 -9.05
C SER A 46 4.49 -0.39 -8.75
N ILE A 47 3.59 -0.04 -7.83
CA ILE A 47 2.55 -0.95 -7.33
C ILE A 47 1.27 -0.15 -7.11
N ILE A 48 0.14 -0.72 -7.55
CA ILE A 48 -1.19 -0.24 -7.20
C ILE A 48 -1.79 -1.24 -6.21
N HIS A 49 -2.01 -0.78 -4.99
CA HIS A 49 -2.51 -1.59 -3.87
C HIS A 49 -4.01 -1.42 -3.67
N ALA A 50 -4.63 -2.48 -3.18
CA ALA A 50 -6.02 -2.50 -2.74
C ALA A 50 -6.20 -3.39 -1.50
N PRO A 51 -7.33 -3.27 -0.79
CA PRO A 51 -7.73 -4.23 0.23
C PRO A 51 -7.70 -5.67 -0.28
N LEU A 52 -7.25 -6.61 0.57
CA LEU A 52 -7.13 -8.04 0.23
C LEU A 52 -8.41 -8.60 -0.42
N GLU A 53 -9.58 -8.25 0.12
CA GLU A 53 -10.89 -8.70 -0.32
C GLU A 53 -11.24 -8.30 -1.75
N MET A 54 -10.53 -7.32 -2.31
CA MET A 54 -10.72 -6.84 -3.67
C MET A 54 -9.84 -7.52 -4.71
N THR A 55 -8.79 -8.21 -4.27
CA THR A 55 -7.80 -8.83 -5.16
C THR A 55 -8.08 -10.32 -5.32
N GLU A 56 -8.02 -10.83 -6.55
CA GLU A 56 -8.36 -12.23 -6.84
C GLU A 56 -7.52 -13.22 -6.04
N LYS A 57 -6.22 -12.93 -5.91
CA LYS A 57 -5.25 -13.75 -5.18
C LYS A 57 -5.22 -13.45 -3.68
N ARG A 58 -5.97 -12.45 -3.21
CA ARG A 58 -5.89 -11.93 -1.83
C ARG A 58 -4.47 -11.59 -1.42
N ASP A 59 -3.73 -10.95 -2.31
CA ASP A 59 -2.35 -10.51 -2.10
C ASP A 59 -2.24 -8.98 -1.98
N GLY A 60 -3.33 -8.25 -2.20
CA GLY A 60 -3.39 -6.79 -2.03
C GLY A 60 -2.83 -6.00 -3.20
N TYR A 61 -2.48 -6.64 -4.31
CA TYR A 61 -1.99 -5.99 -5.52
C TYR A 61 -3.07 -5.97 -6.62
N LEU A 62 -3.42 -4.79 -7.13
CA LEU A 62 -4.21 -4.65 -8.35
C LEU A 62 -3.33 -4.71 -9.59
N GLU A 63 -2.15 -4.10 -9.53
CA GLU A 63 -1.16 -4.15 -10.61
C GLU A 63 0.23 -3.85 -10.04
N ARG A 64 1.27 -4.36 -10.70
CA ARG A 64 2.66 -4.17 -10.29
C ARG A 64 3.60 -4.20 -11.49
N SER A 65 4.53 -3.25 -11.52
CA SER A 65 5.55 -3.17 -12.56
C SER A 65 6.48 -4.39 -12.53
N SER A 66 6.87 -4.84 -13.71
CA SER A 66 7.95 -5.81 -13.92
C SER A 66 9.15 -5.12 -14.57
N GLU A 67 10.26 -5.83 -14.75
CA GLU A 67 11.44 -5.29 -15.45
C GLU A 67 11.12 -4.89 -16.90
N GLN A 68 10.13 -5.53 -17.50
CA GLN A 68 9.70 -5.30 -18.88
C GLN A 68 8.55 -4.28 -19.00
N GLN A 69 7.95 -3.85 -17.88
CA GLN A 69 6.77 -2.99 -17.87
C GLN A 69 6.92 -1.84 -16.87
N SER A 70 7.25 -0.66 -17.39
CA SER A 70 7.44 0.56 -16.60
C SER A 70 6.14 1.32 -16.30
N LEU A 71 5.10 1.16 -17.13
CA LEU A 71 3.80 1.78 -16.94
C LEU A 71 2.77 0.74 -16.51
N ILE A 72 2.11 1.02 -15.39
CA ILE A 72 1.00 0.23 -14.86
C ILE A 72 -0.25 1.08 -14.75
N ILE A 73 -1.39 0.50 -15.10
CA ILE A 73 -2.69 1.17 -15.12
C ILE A 73 -3.71 0.15 -14.63
N THR A 74 -4.64 0.59 -13.79
CA THR A 74 -5.78 -0.23 -13.37
C THR A 74 -6.99 0.66 -13.10
N GLU A 75 -8.17 0.06 -13.03
CA GLU A 75 -9.41 0.75 -12.66
C GLU A 75 -9.66 0.61 -11.15
N LEU A 76 -9.96 1.74 -10.49
CA LEU A 76 -10.24 1.76 -9.05
C LEU A 76 -11.75 1.66 -8.78
N ASP A 77 -12.22 0.45 -8.48
CA ASP A 77 -13.64 0.21 -8.18
C ASP A 77 -13.98 0.58 -6.73
N ASN A 78 -14.47 1.81 -6.54
CA ASN A 78 -14.91 2.29 -5.23
C ASN A 78 -16.13 1.54 -4.65
N LYS A 79 -16.97 0.89 -5.47
CA LYS A 79 -18.08 0.08 -4.96
C LYS A 79 -17.53 -1.18 -4.30
N LYS A 80 -16.61 -1.88 -4.96
CA LYS A 80 -15.90 -3.03 -4.37
C LYS A 80 -15.14 -2.64 -3.11
N ARG A 81 -14.48 -1.47 -3.09
CA ARG A 81 -13.80 -0.97 -1.88
C ARG A 81 -14.74 -0.78 -0.70
N ARG A 82 -15.90 -0.14 -0.92
CA ARG A 82 -16.90 0.03 0.15
C ARG A 82 -17.40 -1.32 0.69
N ASN A 83 -17.57 -2.31 -0.20
CA ASN A 83 -17.95 -3.66 0.21
C ASN A 83 -16.83 -4.39 0.99
N ALA A 84 -15.56 -4.09 0.74
CA ALA A 84 -14.45 -4.59 1.56
C ALA A 84 -14.50 -3.96 2.96
N ILE A 85 -14.63 -2.64 3.05
CA ILE A 85 -14.76 -1.91 4.33
C ILE A 85 -15.96 -2.40 5.14
N SER A 86 -17.09 -2.75 4.51
CA SER A 86 -18.26 -3.26 5.25
C SER A 86 -18.02 -4.61 5.91
N LYS A 87 -17.06 -5.41 5.41
CA LYS A 87 -16.65 -6.67 6.06
C LYS A 87 -15.73 -6.40 7.25
N TYR A 88 -14.88 -5.38 7.15
CA TYR A 88 -13.95 -4.99 8.20
C TYR A 88 -13.88 -3.46 8.36
N ASN A 89 -14.76 -2.94 9.21
CA ASN A 89 -14.86 -1.49 9.45
C ASN A 89 -13.94 -1.08 10.61
N VAL A 90 -12.66 -0.90 10.29
CA VAL A 90 -11.58 -0.55 11.23
C VAL A 90 -11.92 0.66 12.09
N LEU A 91 -12.45 1.71 11.48
CA LEU A 91 -12.74 2.96 12.20
C LEU A 91 -13.90 2.83 13.19
N SER A 92 -14.87 1.93 12.92
CA SER A 92 -15.94 1.63 13.87
C SER A 92 -15.47 0.79 15.06
N GLN A 93 -14.41 0.01 14.88
CA GLN A 93 -13.83 -0.85 15.90
C GLN A 93 -12.73 -0.15 16.72
N LEU A 94 -12.37 1.09 16.35
CA LEU A 94 -11.35 1.86 17.03
C LEU A 94 -11.80 2.21 18.45
N ASN A 95 -11.04 1.78 19.45
CA ASN A 95 -11.28 2.14 20.85
C ASN A 95 -10.79 3.57 21.13
N ARG A 96 -11.62 4.55 20.74
CA ARG A 96 -11.28 5.98 20.83
C ARG A 96 -10.95 6.43 22.25
N GLU A 97 -11.70 5.96 23.24
CA GLU A 97 -11.49 6.32 24.65
C GLU A 97 -10.10 5.90 25.13
N PHE A 98 -9.68 4.67 24.81
CA PHE A 98 -8.36 4.19 25.17
C PHE A 98 -7.24 5.01 24.51
N TYR A 99 -7.36 5.31 23.22
CA TYR A 99 -6.37 6.13 22.51
C TYR A 99 -6.30 7.57 23.03
N GLN A 100 -7.43 8.13 23.51
CA GLN A 100 -7.46 9.41 24.21
C GLN A 100 -6.71 9.35 25.54
N GLN A 101 -6.92 8.30 26.35
CA GLN A 101 -6.17 8.09 27.60
C GLN A 101 -4.66 7.97 27.37
N MET A 102 -4.27 7.31 26.27
CA MET A 102 -2.86 7.23 25.86
C MET A 102 -2.29 8.56 25.34
N LYS A 103 -3.10 9.61 25.22
CA LYS A 103 -2.73 10.90 24.62
C LYS A 103 -2.19 10.77 23.19
N MET A 104 -2.64 9.74 22.46
CA MET A 104 -2.27 9.55 21.05
C MET A 104 -2.96 10.57 20.14
N PHE A 105 -4.10 11.10 20.55
CA PHE A 105 -4.77 12.21 19.89
C PHE A 105 -4.54 13.50 20.70
N ARG A 106 -4.20 14.60 20.03
CA ARG A 106 -4.26 15.93 20.66
C ARG A 106 -5.73 16.28 20.90
N GLU A 107 -6.06 16.65 22.13
CA GLU A 107 -7.35 17.27 22.44
C GLU A 107 -7.51 18.51 21.56
N ARG A 108 -8.66 18.63 20.90
CA ARG A 108 -9.01 19.80 20.10
C ARG A 108 -9.46 20.95 20.98
#